data_AF-A0A9E4N4R0-F1
#
_entry.id   AF-A0A9E4N4R0-F1
#
_cell.length_a   1.000
_cell.length_b   1.000
_cell.length_c   1.000
_cell.angle_alpha   90.00
_cell.angle_beta   90.00
_cell.angle_gamma   90.00
#
_symmetry.space_group_name_H-M   'P 1'
#
loop_
_entity.id
_entity.type
_entity.pdbx_description
1 polymer ?
#
loop_
_entity_poly.entity_id
_entity_poly.type
_entity_poly.pdbx_seq_one_letter_code
_entity_poly.pdbx_strand_id
1 'polypeptide(L)'
;MSEFTDYKVADISLADFGRREIAIAETEMPGLMAIREKYAAEQPLKGARITGSLHMTIQTAVLIETLVALGAQVRWCSCNIFSTQDHAAAAIAAQGIPVYAWKGESLEEYWWCTEQVLNWPDG
;
A
#
# COMPACT_ATOMS: atom_id res chain seq x y z
N MET A 1 -15.74 7.76 15.38
CA MET A 1 -15.06 7.39 14.12
C MET A 1 -14.50 6.00 14.37
N SER A 2 -14.91 4.98 13.61
CA SER A 2 -14.39 3.63 13.80
C SER A 2 -12.89 3.64 13.51
N GLU A 3 -12.11 3.12 14.44
CA GLU A 3 -10.67 2.93 14.24
C GLU A 3 -10.49 1.93 13.08
N PHE A 4 -9.74 2.31 12.05
CA PHE A 4 -9.40 1.38 10.96
C PHE A 4 -8.43 0.34 11.53
N THR A 5 -8.77 -0.94 11.45
CA THR A 5 -7.96 -2.05 12.02
C THR A 5 -7.61 -3.12 10.98
N ASP A 6 -7.94 -2.90 9.71
CA ASP A 6 -7.73 -3.87 8.63
C ASP A 6 -6.32 -3.73 8.04
N TYR A 7 -5.29 -3.87 8.89
CA TYR A 7 -3.87 -3.82 8.52
C TYR A 7 -3.01 -4.54 9.56
N LYS A 8 -1.78 -4.88 9.18
CA LYS A 8 -0.71 -5.27 10.12
C LYS A 8 0.64 -4.80 9.61
N VAL A 9 1.26 -3.88 10.34
CA VAL A 9 2.57 -3.28 10.06
C VAL A 9 3.42 -3.28 11.33
N ALA A 10 4.74 -3.03 11.22
CA ALA A 10 5.63 -3.04 12.37
C ALA A 10 5.28 -1.97 13.42
N ASP A 11 5.05 -0.74 12.96
CA ASP A 11 4.77 0.41 13.83
C ASP A 11 4.01 1.50 13.05
N ILE A 12 2.76 1.72 13.42
CA ILE A 12 1.91 2.73 12.76
C ILE A 12 2.37 4.17 13.03
N SER A 13 3.14 4.41 14.08
CA SER A 13 3.66 5.75 14.41
C SER A 13 4.66 6.29 13.39
N LEU A 14 5.18 5.42 12.52
CA LEU A 14 6.09 5.78 11.43
C LEU A 14 5.39 6.44 10.22
N ALA A 15 4.06 6.53 10.22
CA ALA A 15 3.28 7.02 9.09
C ALA A 15 3.69 8.44 8.63
N ASP A 16 3.94 9.35 9.56
CA ASP A 16 4.35 10.74 9.25
C ASP A 16 5.75 10.81 8.62
N PHE A 17 6.63 9.88 8.99
CA PHE A 17 7.94 9.76 8.33
C PHE A 17 7.76 9.21 6.90
N GLY A 18 7.00 8.13 6.74
CA GLY A 18 6.73 7.57 5.42
C GLY A 18 6.03 8.54 4.48
N ARG A 19 5.08 9.35 4.98
CA ARG A 19 4.42 10.40 4.20
C ARG A 19 5.41 11.40 3.60
N ARG A 20 6.40 11.82 4.39
CA ARG A 20 7.43 12.77 3.94
C ARG A 20 8.31 12.16 2.86
N GLU A 21 8.70 10.89 2.99
CA GLU A 21 9.50 10.22 1.97
C GLU A 21 8.70 9.89 0.70
N ILE A 22 7.41 9.54 0.83
CA ILE A 22 6.51 9.38 -0.32
C ILE A 22 6.44 10.68 -1.13
N ALA A 23 6.25 11.83 -0.47
CA ALA A 23 6.19 13.13 -1.14
C ALA A 23 7.50 13.47 -1.89
N ILE A 24 8.65 13.05 -1.37
CA ILE A 24 9.94 13.17 -2.08
C ILE A 24 9.99 12.21 -3.26
N ALA A 25 9.55 10.95 -3.09
CA ALA A 25 9.57 9.98 -4.18
C ALA A 25 8.64 10.34 -5.33
N GLU A 26 7.52 11.03 -5.07
CA GLU A 26 6.62 11.53 -6.11
C GLU A 26 7.34 12.46 -7.09
N THR A 27 8.30 13.28 -6.64
CA THR A 27 9.08 14.16 -7.53
C THR A 27 10.02 13.39 -8.46
N GLU A 28 10.45 12.19 -8.04
CA GLU A 28 11.32 11.29 -8.80
C GLU A 28 10.54 10.23 -9.60
N MET A 29 9.21 10.24 -9.56
CA MET A 29 8.34 9.29 -10.25
C MET A 29 7.36 9.98 -11.23
N PRO A 30 7.85 10.78 -12.19
CA PRO A 30 7.00 11.61 -13.05
C PRO A 30 6.03 10.80 -13.90
N GLY A 31 6.37 9.55 -14.26
CA GLY A 31 5.48 8.67 -15.01
C GLY A 31 4.19 8.33 -14.24
N LEU A 32 4.29 8.02 -12.94
CA LEU A 32 3.11 7.75 -12.11
C LEU A 32 2.32 9.04 -11.86
N MET A 33 3.00 10.17 -11.64
CA MET A 33 2.31 11.45 -11.43
C MET A 33 1.53 11.88 -12.66
N ALA A 34 2.09 11.72 -13.86
CA ALA A 34 1.40 12.00 -15.11
C ALA A 34 0.19 11.08 -15.34
N ILE A 35 0.29 9.79 -14.96
CA ILE A 35 -0.85 8.86 -15.01
C ILE A 35 -1.97 9.32 -14.06
N ARG A 36 -1.62 9.72 -12.83
CA ARG A 36 -2.59 10.27 -11.86
C ARG A 36 -3.29 11.49 -12.42
N GLU A 37 -2.53 12.49 -12.88
CA GLU A 37 -3.08 13.74 -13.42
C GLU A 37 -4.02 13.48 -14.61
N LYS A 38 -3.62 12.60 -15.53
CA LYS A 38 -4.39 12.30 -16.72
C LYS A 38 -5.70 11.55 -16.44
N TYR A 39 -5.68 10.56 -15.54
CA TYR A 39 -6.77 9.59 -15.41
C TYR A 39 -7.55 9.66 -14.09
N ALA A 40 -7.13 10.48 -13.12
CA ALA A 40 -7.86 10.60 -11.85
C ALA A 40 -9.31 11.06 -12.04
N ALA A 41 -9.61 11.97 -12.97
CA ALA A 41 -11.00 12.39 -13.21
C ALA A 41 -11.85 11.28 -13.88
N GLU A 42 -11.23 10.43 -14.69
CA GLU A 42 -11.90 9.35 -15.43
C GLU A 42 -12.20 8.13 -14.54
N GLN A 43 -11.47 7.97 -13.42
CA GLN A 43 -11.60 6.84 -12.49
C GLN A 43 -11.63 5.47 -13.21
N PRO A 44 -10.66 5.16 -14.09
CA PRO A 44 -10.73 3.96 -14.95
C PRO A 44 -10.66 2.64 -14.18
N LEU A 45 -10.18 2.64 -12.93
CA LEU A 45 -10.11 1.46 -12.07
C LEU A 45 -11.27 1.38 -11.08
N LYS A 46 -12.30 2.24 -11.22
CA LYS A 46 -13.48 2.20 -10.36
C LYS A 46 -14.14 0.83 -10.37
N GLY A 47 -14.27 0.24 -9.18
CA GLY A 47 -14.86 -1.09 -8.98
C GLY A 47 -13.84 -2.24 -9.11
N ALA A 48 -12.61 -1.97 -9.50
CA ALA A 48 -11.54 -2.96 -9.46
C ALA A 48 -11.10 -3.24 -8.02
N ARG A 49 -10.87 -4.51 -7.71
CA ARG A 49 -10.24 -4.98 -6.47
C ARG A 49 -8.85 -5.51 -6.83
N ILE A 50 -7.80 -4.84 -6.37
CA ILE A 50 -6.41 -5.15 -6.72
C ILE A 50 -5.68 -5.66 -5.47
N THR A 51 -5.28 -6.92 -5.51
CA THR A 51 -4.33 -7.49 -4.54
C THR A 51 -2.92 -7.38 -5.11
N GLY A 52 -2.02 -6.73 -4.37
CA GLY A 52 -0.60 -6.62 -4.74
C GLY A 52 0.31 -7.45 -3.83
N SER A 53 1.29 -8.11 -4.44
CA SER A 53 2.42 -8.76 -3.76
C SER A 53 3.72 -8.31 -4.44
N LEU A 54 4.19 -7.14 -4.05
CA LEU A 54 5.44 -6.52 -4.49
C LEU A 54 6.10 -5.91 -3.26
N HIS A 55 7.42 -5.79 -3.22
CA HIS A 55 8.16 -5.17 -2.11
C HIS A 55 7.45 -3.91 -1.60
N MET A 56 7.10 -3.89 -0.30
CA MET A 56 6.39 -2.79 0.32
C MET A 56 7.36 -1.65 0.65
N THR A 57 7.76 -0.89 -0.36
CA THR A 57 8.70 0.23 -0.28
C THR A 57 8.00 1.57 -0.49
N ILE A 58 8.73 2.67 -0.33
CA ILE A 58 8.28 4.02 -0.68
C ILE A 58 7.82 4.11 -2.14
N GLN A 59 8.55 3.50 -3.08
CA GLN A 59 8.18 3.53 -4.50
C GLN A 59 6.87 2.77 -4.76
N THR A 60 6.70 1.63 -4.08
CA THR A 60 5.44 0.87 -4.14
C THR A 60 4.29 1.63 -3.49
N ALA A 61 4.54 2.40 -2.43
CA ALA A 61 3.53 3.27 -1.85
C ALA A 61 3.00 4.30 -2.87
N VAL A 62 3.88 4.92 -3.67
CA VAL A 62 3.47 5.80 -4.78
C VAL A 62 2.66 5.04 -5.84
N LEU A 63 3.00 3.79 -6.15
CA LEU A 63 2.20 2.94 -7.03
C LEU A 63 0.79 2.67 -6.45
N ILE A 64 0.70 2.26 -5.18
CA ILE A 64 -0.56 1.96 -4.49
C ILE A 64 -1.48 3.19 -4.52
N GLU A 65 -0.96 4.35 -4.13
CA GLU A 65 -1.73 5.60 -4.13
C GLU A 65 -2.15 6.02 -5.54
N THR A 66 -1.38 5.66 -6.58
CA THR A 66 -1.80 5.85 -7.98
C THR A 66 -3.00 4.99 -8.32
N LEU A 67 -2.98 3.70 -7.96
CA LEU A 67 -4.11 2.80 -8.21
C LEU A 67 -5.37 3.26 -7.50
N VAL A 68 -5.24 3.68 -6.23
CA VAL A 68 -6.35 4.25 -5.44
C VAL A 68 -6.85 5.55 -6.06
N ALA A 69 -5.96 6.46 -6.46
CA ALA A 69 -6.34 7.71 -7.12
C ALA A 69 -7.08 7.48 -8.45
N LEU A 70 -6.84 6.36 -9.14
CA LEU A 70 -7.54 5.94 -10.35
C LEU A 70 -8.85 5.17 -10.06
N GLY A 71 -9.23 4.99 -8.80
CA GLY A 71 -10.51 4.44 -8.37
C GLY A 71 -10.49 2.98 -7.90
N ALA A 72 -9.32 2.33 -7.84
CA ALA A 72 -9.21 0.97 -7.37
C ALA A 72 -9.40 0.85 -5.85
N GLN A 73 -9.94 -0.27 -5.40
CA GLN A 73 -9.74 -0.76 -4.04
C GLN A 73 -8.46 -1.59 -4.03
N VAL A 74 -7.60 -1.42 -3.03
CA VAL A 74 -6.28 -2.07 -2.98
C VAL A 74 -6.08 -2.78 -1.65
N ARG A 75 -5.52 -3.99 -1.69
CA ARG A 75 -4.94 -4.70 -0.53
C ARG A 75 -3.52 -5.12 -0.89
N TRP A 76 -2.57 -5.03 0.04
CA TRP A 76 -1.15 -5.22 -0.29
C TRP A 76 -0.34 -6.00 0.73
N CYS A 77 0.51 -6.91 0.26
CA CYS A 77 1.56 -7.55 1.05
C CYS A 77 2.92 -7.38 0.37
N SER A 78 3.99 -7.60 1.11
CA SER A 78 5.34 -7.68 0.54
C SER A 78 5.56 -9.05 -0.10
N CYS A 79 6.35 -9.12 -1.18
CA CYS A 79 6.79 -10.39 -1.79
C CYS A 79 8.15 -10.89 -1.27
N ASN A 80 8.73 -10.22 -0.26
CA ASN A 80 9.96 -10.65 0.39
C ASN A 80 10.06 -10.15 1.83
N ILE A 81 10.35 -11.07 2.75
CA ILE A 81 10.37 -10.88 4.20
C ILE A 81 11.30 -9.77 4.72
N PHE A 82 12.29 -9.31 3.94
CA PHE A 82 13.24 -8.27 4.37
C PHE A 82 13.12 -6.97 3.58
N SER A 83 12.26 -6.93 2.57
CA SER A 83 12.17 -5.82 1.62
C SER A 83 11.28 -4.67 2.07
N THR A 84 10.40 -4.92 3.04
CA THR A 84 9.48 -3.89 3.55
C THR A 84 10.26 -2.72 4.15
N GLN A 85 9.83 -1.52 3.80
CA GLN A 85 10.19 -0.29 4.48
C GLN A 85 9.02 0.07 5.41
N ASP A 86 9.20 -0.13 6.71
CA ASP A 86 8.08 -0.11 7.67
C ASP A 86 7.34 1.24 7.71
N HIS A 87 8.06 2.34 7.51
CA HIS A 87 7.47 3.67 7.42
C HIS A 87 6.60 3.85 6.16
N ALA A 88 6.96 3.22 5.03
CA ALA A 88 6.13 3.21 3.84
C ALA A 88 4.84 2.40 4.07
N ALA A 89 4.96 1.22 4.69
CA ALA A 89 3.82 0.38 5.05
C ALA A 89 2.87 1.12 6.01
N ALA A 90 3.41 1.76 7.05
CA ALA A 90 2.65 2.57 8.00
C ALA A 90 1.93 3.75 7.32
N ALA A 91 2.59 4.46 6.40
CA ALA A 91 2.00 5.59 5.70
C ALA A 91 0.84 5.20 4.77
N ILE A 92 0.87 3.99 4.19
CA ILE A 92 -0.25 3.44 3.43
C ILE A 92 -1.36 2.97 4.37
N ALA A 93 -1.04 2.23 5.42
CA ALA A 93 -2.02 1.77 6.40
C ALA A 93 -2.79 2.93 7.08
N ALA A 94 -2.10 4.03 7.41
CA ALA A 94 -2.70 5.22 8.02
C ALA A 94 -3.72 5.94 7.11
N GLN A 95 -3.72 5.68 5.80
CA GLN A 95 -4.73 6.18 4.86
C GLN A 95 -5.98 5.29 4.79
N GLY A 96 -6.05 4.21 5.56
CA GLY A 96 -7.16 3.25 5.48
C GLY A 96 -7.02 2.24 4.35
N ILE A 97 -5.81 2.03 3.83
CA ILE A 97 -5.52 1.03 2.79
C ILE A 97 -4.96 -0.22 3.47
N PRO A 98 -5.58 -1.41 3.29
CA PRO A 98 -5.12 -2.64 3.91
C PRO A 98 -3.71 -3.05 3.45
N VAL A 99 -2.77 -3.04 4.41
CA VAL A 99 -1.38 -3.49 4.21
C VAL A 99 -1.01 -4.48 5.30
N TYR A 100 -0.49 -5.62 4.86
CA TYR A 100 0.03 -6.68 5.73
C TYR A 100 1.48 -6.92 5.34
N ALA A 101 2.37 -6.14 5.95
CA ALA A 101 3.79 -6.18 5.64
C ALA A 101 4.62 -5.54 6.76
N TRP A 102 5.70 -6.19 7.16
CA TRP A 102 6.75 -5.60 7.99
C TRP A 102 8.12 -6.17 7.64
N LYS A 103 9.18 -5.46 8.01
CA LYS A 103 10.54 -5.95 7.80
C LYS A 103 10.89 -7.03 8.83
N GLY A 104 11.42 -8.14 8.37
CA GLY A 104 11.83 -9.26 9.23
C GLY A 104 10.69 -10.21 9.57
N GLU A 105 9.68 -10.32 8.71
CA GLU A 105 8.68 -11.39 8.78
C GLU A 105 9.33 -12.78 8.87
N SER A 106 8.72 -13.68 9.63
CA SER A 106 8.93 -15.12 9.45
C SER A 106 8.22 -15.62 8.18
N LEU A 107 8.56 -16.82 7.71
CA LEU A 107 7.89 -17.41 6.55
C LEU A 107 6.40 -17.70 6.80
N GLU A 108 6.03 -18.04 8.04
CA GLU A 108 4.63 -18.25 8.42
C GLU A 108 3.84 -16.94 8.33
N GLU A 109 4.41 -15.85 8.86
CA GLU A 109 3.81 -14.53 8.78
C GLU A 109 3.71 -14.01 7.34
N TYR A 110 4.73 -14.24 6.52
CA TYR A 110 4.72 -13.91 5.09
C TYR A 110 3.55 -14.55 4.34
N TRP A 111 3.33 -15.85 4.55
CA TRP A 111 2.22 -16.56 3.92
C TRP A 111 0.87 -16.12 4.50
N TRP A 112 0.80 -15.86 5.80
CA TRP A 112 -0.38 -15.28 6.44
C TRP A 112 -0.72 -13.91 5.84
N CYS A 113 0.27 -13.02 5.66
CA CYS A 113 0.10 -11.71 5.01
C CYS A 113 -0.46 -11.87 3.59
N THR A 114 0.05 -12.85 2.84
CA THR A 114 -0.44 -13.18 1.50
C THR A 114 -1.90 -13.60 1.50
N GLU A 115 -2.32 -14.42 2.46
CA GLU A 115 -3.72 -14.80 2.64
C GLU A 115 -4.60 -13.58 2.97
N GLN A 116 -4.16 -12.69 3.86
CA GLN A 116 -4.95 -11.52 4.27
C GLN A 116 -5.28 -10.57 3.11
N VAL A 117 -4.38 -10.46 2.13
CA VAL A 117 -4.57 -9.55 0.99
C VAL A 117 -5.36 -10.17 -0.15
N LEU A 118 -5.46 -11.50 -0.18
CA LEU A 118 -6.36 -12.24 -1.08
C LEU A 118 -7.79 -12.31 -0.52
N ASN A 119 -7.95 -12.24 0.80
CA ASN A 119 -9.25 -12.25 1.45
C ASN A 119 -9.90 -10.86 1.37
N TRP A 120 -10.87 -10.70 0.47
CA TRP A 120 -11.66 -9.48 0.35
C TRP A 120 -12.96 -9.59 1.18
N PRO A 121 -13.42 -8.49 1.80
CA PRO A 121 -14.77 -8.43 2.31
C PRO A 121 -15.75 -8.82 1.20
N ASP A 122 -16.65 -9.77 1.51
CA ASP A 122 -17.67 -10.33 0.62
C ASP A 122 -17.20 -11.38 -0.42
N GLY A 123 -15.97 -11.92 -0.31
CA GLY A 123 -15.50 -13.06 -1.11
C GLY A 123 -14.38 -12.72 -2.08
#